data_AF-A0A2D4QX78-F1
#
_entry.id   AF-A0A2D4QX78-F1
#
_cell.length_a   1.000
_cell.length_b   1.000
_cell.length_c   1.000
_cell.angle_alpha   90.00
_cell.angle_beta   90.00
_cell.angle_gamma   90.00
#
_symmetry.space_group_name_H-M   'P 1'
#
loop_
_entity.id
_entity.type
_entity.pdbx_description
1 polymer ?
#
loop_
_entity_poly.entity_id
_entity_poly.type
_entity_poly.pdbx_seq_one_letter_code
_entity_poly.pdbx_strand_id
1 'polypeptide(L)'
;MSKRDKFRDELKGTVMGEVKKQRKKRKLSDEQKAVLVERMKKAREARGPAKNLSIHESIRDLPIDHALNASKVKDWLKYQKDVLKSMRGWKDSKDKNERQAYFDTDAYVFNLQRYLGDGVYRDHRYGEEKQNRIRYRSIAMAYNADGSPKRSVGVFYPDIGEEYTQEMEDEDYAARKNVSNQKRLRKGNRNYSPKS
;
A
#
# COMPACT_ATOMS: atom_id res chain seq x y z
N MET A 1 33.32 20.60 -6.06
CA MET A 1 32.95 19.57 -5.07
C MET A 1 31.48 19.73 -4.71
N SER A 2 30.69 18.65 -4.77
CA SER A 2 29.26 18.67 -4.46
C SER A 2 29.01 18.91 -2.97
N LYS A 3 27.86 19.46 -2.60
CA LYS A 3 27.45 19.67 -1.19
C LYS A 3 27.46 18.37 -0.38
N ARG A 4 27.26 17.23 -1.07
CA ARG A 4 27.40 15.87 -0.52
C ARG A 4 28.84 15.48 -0.20
N ASP A 5 29.80 15.91 -1.01
CA ASP A 5 31.22 15.58 -0.82
C ASP A 5 31.78 16.34 0.38
N LYS A 6 31.40 17.61 0.53
CA LYS A 6 31.75 18.45 1.68
C LYS A 6 31.20 17.88 2.99
N PHE A 7 29.91 17.52 3.02
CA PHE A 7 29.28 16.89 4.18
C PHE A 7 29.91 15.53 4.53
N ARG A 8 30.34 14.76 3.52
CA ARG A 8 31.04 13.49 3.71
C ARG A 8 32.44 13.69 4.29
N ASP A 9 33.16 14.72 3.86
CA ASP A 9 34.48 15.03 4.39
C ASP A 9 34.41 15.58 5.83
N GLU A 10 33.38 16.37 6.16
CA GLU A 10 33.11 16.84 7.52
C GLU A 10 32.80 15.68 8.50
N LEU A 11 32.09 14.63 8.06
CA LEU A 11 31.75 13.46 8.88
C LEU A 11 32.88 12.42 9.04
N LYS A 12 33.94 12.49 8.23
CA LYS A 12 35.09 11.56 8.33
C LYS A 12 35.85 11.70 9.65
N GLY A 13 35.76 12.85 10.32
CA GLY A 13 36.48 13.11 11.56
C GLY A 13 35.78 12.63 12.84
N THR A 14 34.48 12.35 12.81
CA THR A 14 33.67 12.20 14.04
C THR A 14 33.06 10.82 14.29
N VAL A 15 32.62 10.05 13.27
CA VAL A 15 31.85 8.80 13.53
C VAL A 15 32.14 7.62 12.59
N MET A 16 32.84 7.83 11.46
CA MET A 16 33.01 6.77 10.46
C MET A 16 34.45 6.28 10.38
N GLY A 17 34.74 5.15 11.04
CA GLY A 17 36.02 4.46 10.91
C GLY A 17 36.38 4.15 9.45
N GLU A 18 37.67 4.01 9.16
CA GLU A 18 38.21 3.83 7.81
C GLU A 18 37.44 2.74 7.02
N VAL A 19 36.98 3.10 5.82
CA VAL A 19 36.30 2.17 4.91
C VAL A 19 37.29 1.06 4.54
N LYS A 20 37.11 -0.14 5.11
CA LYS A 20 37.94 -1.32 4.82
C LYS A 20 38.00 -1.55 3.31
N LYS A 21 39.22 -1.56 2.76
CA LYS A 21 39.48 -1.85 1.34
C LYS A 21 38.80 -3.17 0.94
N GLN A 22 38.05 -3.17 -0.16
CA GLN A 22 37.42 -4.40 -0.65
C GLN A 22 38.49 -5.46 -0.97
N ARG A 23 38.29 -6.68 -0.46
CA ARG A 23 39.21 -7.79 -0.71
C ARG A 23 39.25 -8.12 -2.20
N LYS A 24 40.44 -8.33 -2.77
CA LYS A 24 40.61 -8.77 -4.16
C LYS A 24 39.85 -10.09 -4.37
N LYS A 25 39.06 -10.17 -5.46
CA LYS A 25 38.37 -11.41 -5.85
C LYS A 25 39.42 -12.48 -6.17
N ARG A 26 39.26 -13.69 -5.63
CA ARG A 26 40.14 -14.83 -5.92
C ARG A 26 40.01 -15.19 -7.41
N LYS A 27 41.13 -15.34 -8.12
CA LYS A 27 41.17 -15.88 -9.49
C LYS A 27 41.20 -17.40 -9.40
N LEU A 28 40.18 -18.06 -9.93
CA LEU A 28 40.05 -19.52 -9.94
C LEU A 28 40.83 -20.11 -11.12
N SER A 29 41.47 -21.26 -10.95
CA SER A 29 42.06 -22.02 -12.07
C SER A 29 40.95 -22.62 -12.95
N ASP A 30 41.27 -23.01 -14.19
CA ASP A 30 40.27 -23.46 -15.15
C ASP A 30 39.63 -24.81 -14.75
N GLU A 31 40.39 -25.69 -14.10
CA GLU A 31 39.89 -26.93 -13.51
C GLU A 31 38.90 -26.68 -12.37
N GLN A 32 39.20 -25.70 -11.50
CA GLN A 32 38.30 -25.33 -10.41
C GLN A 32 37.01 -24.70 -10.92
N LYS A 33 37.05 -24.00 -12.07
CA LYS A 33 35.84 -23.47 -12.71
C LYS A 33 34.97 -24.60 -13.26
N ALA A 34 35.57 -25.63 -13.88
CA ALA A 34 34.83 -26.77 -14.42
C ALA A 34 34.06 -27.52 -13.31
N VAL A 35 34.73 -27.86 -12.20
CA VAL A 35 34.09 -28.50 -11.03
C VAL A 35 32.99 -27.63 -10.43
N LEU A 36 33.19 -26.32 -10.38
CA LEU A 36 32.19 -25.38 -9.87
C LEU A 36 30.98 -25.31 -10.80
N VAL A 37 31.18 -25.35 -12.12
CA VAL A 37 30.09 -25.39 -13.11
C VAL A 37 29.28 -26.67 -12.96
N GLU A 38 29.91 -27.83 -12.79
CA GLU A 38 29.22 -29.10 -12.58
C GLU A 38 28.41 -29.12 -11.29
N ARG A 39 28.98 -28.63 -10.18
CA ARG A 39 28.24 -28.44 -8.92
C ARG A 39 27.06 -27.49 -9.07
N MET A 40 27.24 -26.39 -9.80
CA MET A 40 26.17 -25.42 -10.03
C MET A 40 25.06 -25.96 -10.93
N LYS A 41 25.37 -26.82 -11.92
CA LYS A 41 24.36 -27.51 -12.73
C LYS A 41 23.53 -28.46 -11.88
N LYS A 42 24.17 -29.33 -11.10
CA LYS A 42 23.50 -30.23 -10.15
C LYS A 42 22.63 -29.46 -9.15
N ALA A 43 23.11 -28.33 -8.64
CA ALA A 43 22.35 -27.47 -7.74
C ALA A 43 21.17 -26.75 -8.42
N ARG A 44 21.27 -26.43 -9.71
CA ARG A 44 20.17 -25.85 -10.50
C ARG A 44 19.10 -26.89 -10.83
N GLU A 45 19.49 -28.12 -11.16
CA GLU A 45 18.57 -29.23 -11.41
C GLU A 45 17.83 -29.66 -10.13
N ALA A 46 18.50 -29.63 -8.98
CA ALA A 46 17.87 -29.87 -7.68
C ALA A 46 16.96 -28.72 -7.21
N ARG A 47 17.03 -27.54 -7.86
CA ARG A 47 16.19 -26.40 -7.52
C ARG A 47 14.82 -26.59 -8.18
N GLY A 48 13.85 -27.06 -7.40
CA GLY A 48 12.45 -27.17 -7.83
C GLY A 48 11.84 -25.82 -8.28
N PRO A 49 10.59 -25.82 -8.79
CA PRO A 49 9.94 -24.61 -9.29
C PRO A 49 9.98 -23.53 -8.21
N ALA A 50 10.29 -22.30 -8.64
CA ALA A 50 10.52 -21.17 -7.73
C ALA A 50 9.30 -20.98 -6.82
N LYS A 51 9.43 -21.45 -5.57
CA LYS A 51 8.44 -21.17 -4.54
C LYS A 51 8.60 -19.69 -4.25
N ASN A 52 7.70 -18.87 -4.79
CA ASN A 52 7.65 -17.41 -4.55
C ASN A 52 7.30 -17.13 -3.07
N LEU A 53 8.12 -17.60 -2.12
CA LEU A 53 7.93 -17.55 -0.68
C LEU A 53 7.98 -16.12 -0.13
N SER A 54 8.51 -15.18 -0.91
CA SER A 54 8.50 -13.76 -0.59
C SER A 54 7.13 -13.11 -0.81
N ILE A 55 6.21 -13.80 -1.49
CA ILE A 55 4.86 -13.30 -1.76
C ILE A 55 3.92 -13.88 -0.70
N HIS A 56 3.02 -13.03 -0.19
CA HIS A 56 2.02 -13.45 0.78
C HIS A 56 1.17 -14.62 0.24
N GLU A 57 0.85 -15.58 1.12
CA GLU A 57 0.09 -16.79 0.80
C GLU A 57 -1.23 -16.50 0.10
N SER A 58 -1.98 -15.49 0.57
CA SER A 58 -3.29 -15.11 0.02
C SER A 58 -3.22 -14.61 -1.44
N ILE A 59 -2.07 -14.12 -1.89
CA ILE A 59 -1.88 -13.62 -3.26
C ILE A 59 -1.31 -14.72 -4.16
N ARG A 60 -0.48 -15.58 -3.58
CA ARG A 60 0.25 -16.61 -4.31
C ARG A 60 -0.67 -17.59 -5.03
N ASP A 61 -1.79 -17.92 -4.40
CA ASP A 61 -2.73 -18.94 -4.88
C ASP A 61 -3.92 -18.33 -5.66
N LEU A 62 -3.87 -17.02 -5.95
CA LEU A 62 -4.88 -16.37 -6.78
C LEU A 62 -4.84 -16.90 -8.23
N PRO A 63 -6.00 -17.05 -8.89
CA PRO A 63 -6.08 -17.38 -10.31
C PRO A 63 -5.25 -16.41 -11.16
N ILE A 64 -4.71 -16.90 -12.28
CA ILE A 64 -3.91 -16.10 -13.23
C ILE A 64 -4.73 -14.92 -13.78
N ASP A 65 -6.02 -15.14 -14.00
CA ASP A 65 -6.92 -14.12 -14.53
C ASP A 65 -7.30 -13.04 -13.51
N HIS A 66 -7.12 -13.30 -12.21
CA HIS A 66 -7.46 -12.34 -11.16
C HIS A 66 -6.79 -10.98 -11.40
N ALA A 67 -7.54 -9.89 -11.20
CA ALA A 67 -7.05 -8.54 -11.47
C ALA A 67 -5.77 -8.22 -10.68
N LEU A 68 -5.72 -8.62 -9.41
CA LEU A 68 -4.59 -8.40 -8.50
C LEU A 68 -3.63 -9.60 -8.43
N ASN A 69 -3.52 -10.39 -9.50
CA ASN A 69 -2.54 -11.47 -9.53
C ASN A 69 -1.11 -10.92 -9.33
N ALA A 70 -0.27 -11.66 -8.58
CA ALA A 70 1.11 -11.27 -8.30
C ALA A 70 1.94 -10.93 -9.54
N SER A 71 1.72 -11.62 -10.66
CA SER A 71 2.43 -11.35 -11.92
C SER A 71 2.07 -9.97 -12.48
N LYS A 72 0.77 -9.66 -12.61
CA LYS A 72 0.29 -8.35 -13.07
C LYS A 72 0.79 -7.22 -12.17
N VAL A 73 0.73 -7.41 -10.86
CA VAL A 73 1.20 -6.41 -9.88
C VAL A 73 2.70 -6.15 -10.01
N LYS A 74 3.52 -7.18 -10.27
CA LYS A 74 4.95 -7.00 -10.51
C LYS A 74 5.23 -6.18 -11.77
N ASP A 75 4.44 -6.37 -12.82
CA ASP A 75 4.55 -5.59 -14.06
C ASP A 75 4.19 -4.12 -13.79
N TRP A 76 3.08 -3.86 -13.09
CA TRP A 76 2.71 -2.51 -12.68
C TRP A 76 3.77 -1.85 -11.80
N LEU A 77 4.34 -2.60 -10.84
CA LEU A 77 5.40 -2.11 -9.97
C LEU A 77 6.66 -1.74 -10.76
N LYS A 78 6.97 -2.48 -11.83
CA LYS A 78 8.10 -2.17 -12.70
C LYS A 78 7.85 -0.86 -13.45
N TYR A 79 6.69 -0.74 -14.11
CA TYR A 79 6.29 0.48 -14.83
C TYR A 79 6.32 1.71 -13.91
N GLN A 80 5.69 1.61 -12.74
CA GLN A 80 5.60 2.72 -11.79
C GLN A 80 6.96 3.13 -11.19
N LYS A 81 7.90 2.18 -11.04
CA LYS A 81 9.29 2.52 -10.67
C LYS A 81 10.02 3.28 -11.76
N ASP A 82 9.78 2.95 -13.02
CA ASP A 82 10.37 3.65 -14.16
C ASP A 82 9.79 5.07 -14.28
N VAL A 83 8.48 5.23 -14.07
CA VAL A 83 7.82 6.56 -13.97
C VAL A 83 8.37 7.37 -12.80
N LEU A 84 8.48 6.78 -11.61
CA LEU A 84 9.03 7.48 -10.45
C LEU A 84 10.48 7.94 -10.67
N LYS A 85 11.26 7.14 -11.42
CA LYS A 85 12.64 7.48 -11.78
C LYS A 85 12.71 8.66 -12.75
N SER A 86 11.79 8.79 -13.70
CA SER A 86 11.73 9.94 -14.61
C SER A 86 11.33 11.22 -13.87
N MET A 87 10.44 11.11 -12.88
CA MET A 87 9.95 12.23 -12.07
C MET A 87 10.86 12.61 -10.89
N ARG A 88 12.06 12.04 -10.77
CA ARG A 88 12.91 12.23 -9.58
C ARG A 88 13.26 13.69 -9.27
N GLY A 89 13.34 14.54 -10.29
CA GLY A 89 13.56 15.99 -10.13
C GLY A 89 12.36 16.75 -9.57
N TRP A 90 11.15 16.18 -9.67
CA TRP A 90 9.91 16.83 -9.24
C TRP A 90 9.71 16.82 -7.74
N LYS A 91 10.42 15.95 -7.01
CA LYS A 91 10.36 15.85 -5.55
C LYS A 91 10.55 17.19 -4.85
N ASP A 92 11.55 17.95 -5.31
CA ASP A 92 11.92 19.25 -4.75
C ASP A 92 11.50 20.41 -5.69
N SER A 93 10.61 20.15 -6.66
CA SER A 93 10.12 21.19 -7.56
C SER A 93 9.38 22.28 -6.81
N LYS A 94 9.35 23.49 -7.35
CA LYS A 94 8.55 24.59 -6.81
C LYS A 94 7.06 24.42 -7.12
N ASP A 95 6.74 23.78 -8.25
CA ASP A 95 5.35 23.51 -8.63
C ASP A 95 4.74 22.46 -7.68
N LYS A 96 3.56 22.80 -7.15
CA LYS A 96 2.78 21.92 -6.27
C LYS A 96 2.33 20.67 -7.02
N ASN A 97 1.94 20.80 -8.29
CA ASN A 97 1.37 19.68 -9.06
C ASN A 97 2.44 18.63 -9.36
N GLU A 98 3.64 19.05 -9.75
CA GLU A 98 4.78 18.17 -9.98
C GLU A 98 5.17 17.40 -8.70
N ARG A 99 5.27 18.09 -7.56
CA ARG A 99 5.54 17.44 -6.26
C ARG A 99 4.45 16.44 -5.90
N GLN A 100 3.18 16.82 -6.08
CA GLN A 100 2.05 15.96 -5.77
C GLN A 100 2.07 14.70 -6.63
N ALA A 101 2.34 14.82 -7.93
CA ALA A 101 2.47 13.68 -8.84
C ALA A 101 3.61 12.73 -8.41
N TYR A 102 4.75 13.29 -8.00
CA TYR A 102 5.86 12.49 -7.48
C TYR A 102 5.47 11.69 -6.23
N PHE A 103 4.87 12.34 -5.22
CA PHE A 103 4.49 11.67 -3.97
C PHE A 103 3.35 10.67 -4.16
N ASP A 104 2.39 10.96 -5.05
CA ASP A 104 1.31 10.02 -5.39
C ASP A 104 1.85 8.76 -6.09
N THR A 105 2.85 8.92 -6.94
CA THR A 105 3.55 7.81 -7.61
C THR A 105 4.38 7.00 -6.59
N ASP A 106 5.14 7.68 -5.72
CA ASP A 106 5.97 7.06 -4.68
C ASP A 106 5.12 6.25 -3.70
N ALA A 107 3.99 6.82 -3.24
CA ALA A 107 3.04 6.14 -2.38
C ALA A 107 2.45 4.89 -3.05
N TYR A 108 2.15 4.96 -4.34
CA TYR A 108 1.64 3.82 -5.09
C TYR A 108 2.68 2.69 -5.20
N VAL A 109 3.92 3.03 -5.53
CA VAL A 109 5.04 2.07 -5.55
C VAL A 109 5.22 1.39 -4.18
N PHE A 110 5.12 2.15 -3.09
CA PHE A 110 5.18 1.61 -1.74
C PHE A 110 4.01 0.67 -1.44
N ASN A 111 2.78 1.06 -1.78
CA ASN A 111 1.58 0.25 -1.56
C ASN A 111 1.60 -1.06 -2.35
N LEU A 112 2.06 -1.04 -3.62
CA LEU A 112 2.21 -2.25 -4.43
C LEU A 112 3.27 -3.19 -3.85
N GLN A 113 4.38 -2.66 -3.31
CA GLN A 113 5.39 -3.48 -2.61
C GLN A 113 4.84 -4.10 -1.34
N ARG A 114 4.07 -3.34 -0.57
CA ARG A 114 3.43 -3.85 0.65
C ARG A 114 2.44 -4.94 0.35
N TYR A 115 1.56 -4.73 -0.64
CA TYR A 115 0.61 -5.74 -1.09
C TYR A 115 1.29 -7.08 -1.37
N LEU A 116 2.37 -7.10 -2.16
CA LEU A 116 3.09 -8.33 -2.46
C LEU A 116 3.63 -9.05 -1.22
N GLY A 117 3.95 -8.33 -0.13
CA GLY A 117 4.48 -8.89 1.10
C GLY A 117 3.43 -9.28 2.16
N ASP A 118 2.38 -8.48 2.32
CA ASP A 118 1.38 -8.65 3.40
C ASP A 118 0.01 -9.15 2.93
N GLY A 119 -0.25 -9.20 1.63
CA GLY A 119 -1.54 -9.66 1.11
C GLY A 119 -2.62 -8.58 1.05
N VAL A 120 -2.38 -7.39 1.63
CA VAL A 120 -3.41 -6.38 1.87
C VAL A 120 -3.29 -5.24 0.88
N TYR A 121 -4.29 -5.07 0.03
CA TYR A 121 -4.34 -3.96 -0.92
C TYR A 121 -4.87 -2.70 -0.24
N ARG A 122 -4.12 -1.60 -0.33
CA ARG A 122 -4.36 -0.36 0.45
C ARG A 122 -4.84 0.82 -0.37
N ASP A 123 -4.72 0.75 -1.69
CA ASP A 123 -5.11 1.84 -2.57
C ASP A 123 -6.61 1.73 -2.94
N HIS A 124 -7.22 2.82 -3.37
CA HIS A 124 -8.58 2.85 -3.89
C HIS A 124 -8.63 2.61 -5.41
N ARG A 125 -7.48 2.70 -6.09
CA ARG A 125 -7.35 2.44 -7.52
C ARG A 125 -6.28 1.41 -7.80
N TYR A 126 -6.40 0.71 -8.92
CA TYR A 126 -5.45 -0.32 -9.34
C TYR A 126 -5.20 -0.29 -10.86
N GLY A 127 -4.14 -1.00 -11.27
CA GLY A 127 -3.70 -1.07 -12.66
C GLY A 127 -2.36 -0.34 -12.89
N GLU A 128 -1.88 -0.40 -14.12
CA GLU A 128 -0.60 0.21 -14.52
C GLU A 128 -0.60 1.72 -14.31
N GLU A 129 -1.71 2.41 -14.56
CA GLU A 129 -1.86 3.87 -14.42
C GLU A 129 -2.96 4.26 -13.41
N LYS A 130 -3.32 3.35 -12.49
CA LYS A 130 -4.44 3.53 -11.55
C LYS A 130 -5.79 3.75 -12.26
N GLN A 131 -5.99 3.15 -13.43
CA GLN A 131 -7.18 3.34 -14.27
C GLN A 131 -8.45 2.71 -13.69
N ASN A 132 -8.32 1.66 -12.87
CA ASN A 132 -9.47 0.94 -12.34
C ASN A 132 -9.76 1.35 -10.89
N ARG A 133 -11.04 1.40 -10.52
CA ARG A 133 -11.50 1.72 -9.16
C ARG A 133 -11.80 0.45 -8.37
N ILE A 134 -11.37 0.40 -7.12
CA ILE A 134 -11.74 -0.64 -6.17
C ILE A 134 -13.13 -0.35 -5.63
N ARG A 135 -13.95 -1.40 -5.54
CA ARG A 135 -15.27 -1.35 -4.93
C ARG A 135 -15.25 -2.15 -3.65
N TYR A 136 -15.89 -1.62 -2.62
CA TYR A 136 -16.01 -2.28 -1.34
C TYR A 136 -17.31 -3.09 -1.29
N ARG A 137 -17.25 -4.26 -0.67
CA ARG A 137 -18.41 -5.09 -0.39
C ARG A 137 -18.46 -5.38 1.10
N SER A 138 -19.62 -5.16 1.71
CA SER A 138 -19.89 -5.59 3.08
C SER A 138 -19.95 -7.12 3.12
N ILE A 139 -19.04 -7.73 3.88
CA ILE A 139 -19.03 -9.19 4.10
C ILE A 139 -19.92 -9.55 5.30
N ALA A 140 -19.93 -8.69 6.32
CA ALA A 140 -20.70 -8.90 7.54
C ALA A 140 -21.47 -7.62 7.90
N MET A 141 -22.79 -7.75 8.05
CA MET A 141 -23.65 -6.63 8.44
C MET A 141 -23.41 -6.24 9.90
N ALA A 142 -23.24 -4.95 10.14
CA ALA A 142 -23.21 -4.38 11.48
C ALA A 142 -24.53 -3.63 11.72
N TYR A 143 -24.98 -3.61 12.98
CA TYR A 143 -26.23 -2.98 13.38
C TYR A 143 -25.99 -1.96 14.51
N ASN A 144 -26.86 -0.96 14.57
CA ASN A 144 -26.99 -0.03 15.68
C ASN A 144 -27.73 -0.69 16.86
N ALA A 145 -27.72 -0.04 18.02
CA ALA A 145 -28.40 -0.55 19.22
C ALA A 145 -29.92 -0.64 19.07
N ASP A 146 -30.50 0.16 18.17
CA ASP A 146 -31.92 0.13 17.79
C ASP A 146 -32.25 -0.96 16.75
N GLY A 147 -31.26 -1.74 16.32
CA GLY A 147 -31.42 -2.77 15.29
C GLY A 147 -31.33 -2.26 13.85
N SER A 148 -31.13 -0.96 13.62
CA SER A 148 -30.95 -0.42 12.26
C SER A 148 -29.58 -0.79 11.68
N PRO A 149 -29.48 -1.14 10.38
CA PRO A 149 -28.19 -1.47 9.76
C PRO A 149 -27.23 -0.27 9.73
N LYS A 150 -25.96 -0.51 10.07
CA LYS A 150 -24.87 0.46 9.88
C LYS A 150 -24.36 0.37 8.45
N ARG A 151 -24.58 1.43 7.68
CA ARG A 151 -24.15 1.51 6.29
C ARG A 151 -23.16 2.64 6.04
N SER A 152 -22.36 2.50 5.00
CA SER A 152 -21.40 3.51 4.54
C SER A 152 -21.56 3.70 3.05
N VAL A 153 -21.56 4.96 2.61
CA VAL A 153 -21.74 5.33 1.21
C VAL A 153 -20.60 4.75 0.36
N GLY A 154 -20.95 4.22 -0.82
CA GLY A 154 -20.01 3.62 -1.76
C GLY A 154 -19.62 2.17 -1.45
N VAL A 155 -20.28 1.53 -0.48
CA VAL A 155 -20.11 0.12 -0.16
C VAL A 155 -21.29 -0.69 -0.72
N PHE A 156 -20.99 -1.80 -1.39
CA PHE A 156 -22.00 -2.76 -1.83
C PHE A 156 -22.51 -3.60 -0.66
N TYR A 157 -23.83 -3.66 -0.51
CA TYR A 157 -24.50 -4.38 0.57
C TYR A 157 -25.31 -5.57 0.01
N PRO A 158 -25.03 -6.82 0.42
CA PRO A 158 -25.71 -7.99 -0.14
C PRO A 158 -27.23 -8.07 0.13
N ASP A 159 -27.71 -7.43 1.20
CA ASP A 159 -29.12 -7.40 1.59
C ASP A 159 -29.96 -6.46 0.72
N ILE A 160 -29.39 -5.33 0.30
CA ILE A 160 -30.03 -4.42 -0.66
C ILE A 160 -29.73 -4.85 -2.10
N GLY A 161 -28.60 -5.53 -2.33
CA GLY A 161 -28.18 -5.99 -3.65
C GLY A 161 -27.56 -4.89 -4.52
N GLU A 162 -27.25 -3.73 -3.94
CA GLU A 162 -26.68 -2.58 -4.64
C GLU A 162 -25.68 -1.80 -3.77
N GLU A 163 -25.03 -0.81 -4.39
CA GLU A 163 -24.10 0.12 -3.72
C GLU A 163 -24.92 1.16 -2.95
N TYR A 164 -24.65 1.33 -1.66
CA TYR A 164 -25.34 2.31 -0.84
C TYR A 164 -24.97 3.72 -1.30
N THR A 165 -25.95 4.45 -1.85
CA THR A 165 -25.76 5.78 -2.43
C THR A 165 -25.95 6.89 -1.40
N GLN A 166 -25.54 8.10 -1.75
CA GLN A 166 -25.76 9.29 -0.91
C GLN A 166 -27.27 9.55 -0.72
N GLU A 167 -28.07 9.33 -1.75
CA GLU A 167 -29.53 9.51 -1.71
C GLU A 167 -30.18 8.62 -0.64
N MET A 168 -29.78 7.34 -0.58
CA MET A 168 -30.23 6.42 0.46
C MET A 168 -29.77 6.84 1.86
N GLU A 169 -28.55 7.36 1.98
CA GLU A 169 -28.06 7.89 3.27
C GLU A 169 -28.90 9.06 3.76
N ASP A 170 -29.25 9.98 2.87
CA ASP A 170 -30.07 11.15 3.19
C ASP A 170 -31.49 10.76 3.60
N GLU A 171 -32.09 9.78 2.92
CA GLU A 171 -33.39 9.18 3.28
C GLU A 171 -33.35 8.50 4.65
N ASP A 172 -32.36 7.65 4.90
CA ASP A 172 -32.14 6.98 6.19
C ASP A 172 -31.93 8.00 7.32
N TYR A 173 -31.15 9.06 7.05
CA TYR A 173 -30.88 10.12 8.02
C TYR A 173 -32.15 10.91 8.35
N ALA A 174 -32.97 11.25 7.34
CA ALA A 174 -34.25 11.89 7.54
C ALA A 174 -35.20 11.01 8.38
N ALA A 175 -35.26 9.71 8.10
CA ALA A 175 -36.04 8.75 8.88
C ALA A 175 -35.58 8.69 10.34
N ARG A 176 -34.26 8.58 10.60
CA ARG A 176 -33.69 8.55 11.97
C ARG A 176 -33.95 9.86 12.74
N LYS A 177 -33.87 11.01 12.07
CA LYS A 177 -34.15 12.33 12.68
C LYS A 177 -35.61 12.43 13.12
N ASN A 178 -36.53 11.88 12.35
CA ASN A 178 -37.96 11.87 12.66
C ASN A 178 -38.31 10.92 13.82
N VAL A 179 -37.46 9.95 14.13
CA VAL A 179 -37.61 8.99 15.25
C VAL A 179 -37.00 9.53 16.56
N SER A 180 -36.64 10.82 16.64
CA SER A 180 -36.04 11.38 17.85
C SER A 180 -36.97 11.26 19.06
N ASN A 181 -36.49 10.54 20.09
CA ASN A 181 -37.12 10.39 21.40
C ASN A 181 -37.09 11.73 22.18
N GLN A 182 -37.65 12.81 21.64
CA GLN A 182 -37.77 14.10 22.33
C GLN A 182 -38.49 13.96 23.68
N LYS A 183 -39.31 12.91 23.85
CA LYS A 183 -40.02 12.58 25.09
C LYS A 183 -39.14 11.97 26.20
N ARG A 184 -37.92 11.50 25.90
CA ARG A 184 -37.00 10.86 26.87
C ARG A 184 -35.86 11.76 27.35
N LEU A 185 -35.67 12.94 26.78
CA LEU A 185 -34.70 13.92 27.28
C LEU A 185 -35.25 14.53 28.58
N ARG A 186 -34.86 13.96 29.72
CA ARG A 186 -35.10 14.54 31.05
C ARG A 186 -34.43 15.92 31.09
N LYS A 187 -35.21 17.00 31.09
CA LYS A 187 -34.72 18.38 31.23
C LYS A 187 -33.90 18.48 32.53
N GLY A 188 -32.57 18.51 32.41
CA GLY A 188 -31.71 18.80 33.55
C GLY A 188 -31.75 20.30 33.83
N ASN A 189 -32.35 20.70 34.96
CA ASN A 189 -32.22 22.06 35.48
C ASN A 189 -30.76 22.31 35.83
N ARG A 190 -30.01 23.01 34.97
CA ARG A 190 -28.73 23.60 35.36
C ARG A 190 -28.98 25.03 35.83
N ASN A 191 -29.15 25.20 37.13
CA ASN A 191 -29.01 26.52 37.75
C ASN A 191 -27.53 26.88 37.74
N TYR A 192 -27.10 27.68 36.76
CA TYR A 192 -25.77 28.27 36.75
C TYR A 192 -25.85 29.61 37.49
N SER A 193 -25.23 29.68 38.67
CA SER A 193 -24.97 30.94 39.37
C SER A 193 -23.60 31.46 38.93
N PRO A 194 -23.49 32.67 38.36
CA PRO A 194 -22.20 33.26 38.04
C PRO A 194 -21.53 33.68 39.35
N LYS A 195 -20.36 33.09 39.64
CA LYS A 195 -19.53 33.52 40.77
C LYS A 195 -18.99 34.94 40.49
N SER A 196 -19.14 35.79 41.52
CA SER A 196 -18.61 37.15 41.65
C SER A 196 -17.09 37.22 41.55
#